data_AF-A0AAV7NVG0-F1
#
_entry.id   AF-A0AAV7NVG0-F1
#
_cell.length_a   1.000
_cell.length_b   1.000
_cell.length_c   1.000
_cell.angle_alpha   90.00
_cell.angle_beta   90.00
_cell.angle_gamma   90.00
#
_symmetry.space_group_name_H-M   'P 1'
#
loop_
_entity.id
_entity.type
_entity.pdbx_description
1 polymer ?
#
loop_
_entity_poly.entity_id
_entity_poly.type
_entity_poly.pdbx_seq_one_letter_code
_entity_poly.pdbx_strand_id
1 'polypeptide(L)'
;METWCPIASDLITAPMVPKTKRMYESAWQIYDASFDSRVEAERFHPEGVLKFLLQQREGGKSLHLVRRQLSAIAFFAGLKGVLDPSKDLMVRRAIMGWERMTSPKEDARRLIAAARLAQLVTILVRVCSSPYEFSLFRFTYSLAFLVHSGWLAWGQGLSCLMSSSLIVLCV
;
A
#
# COMPACT_ATOMS: atom_id res chain seq x y z
N MET A 1 3.29 -13.65 -27.10
CA MET A 1 1.84 -13.60 -26.93
C MET A 1 1.25 -14.56 -27.93
N GLU A 2 0.60 -15.65 -27.50
CA GLU A 2 -0.38 -16.32 -28.36
C GLU A 2 -1.35 -15.25 -28.81
N THR A 3 -1.31 -14.95 -30.10
CA THR A 3 -1.99 -13.81 -30.67
C THR A 3 -3.45 -14.18 -30.80
N TRP A 4 -4.21 -13.92 -29.74
CA TRP A 4 -5.63 -13.65 -29.89
C TRP A 4 -5.81 -12.71 -31.08
N CYS A 5 -6.84 -12.93 -31.89
CA CYS A 5 -7.20 -11.98 -32.94
C CYS A 5 -7.25 -10.57 -32.31
N PRO A 6 -6.67 -9.53 -32.94
CA PRO A 6 -6.55 -8.19 -32.37
C PRO A 6 -7.85 -7.67 -31.74
N ILE A 7 -8.97 -7.97 -32.39
CA ILE A 7 -10.33 -7.62 -31.96
C ILE A 7 -10.67 -8.25 -30.60
N ALA A 8 -10.34 -9.52 -30.37
CA ALA A 8 -10.60 -10.20 -29.11
C ALA A 8 -9.74 -9.62 -27.98
N SER A 9 -8.47 -9.31 -28.25
CA SER A 9 -7.58 -8.65 -27.30
C SER A 9 -8.11 -7.27 -26.87
N ASP A 10 -8.63 -6.49 -27.82
CA ASP A 10 -9.22 -5.19 -27.54
C ASP A 10 -10.51 -5.33 -26.71
N LEU A 11 -11.39 -6.27 -27.03
CA LEU A 11 -12.61 -6.51 -26.24
C LEU A 11 -12.31 -6.96 -24.81
N ILE A 12 -11.31 -7.84 -24.63
CA ILE A 12 -10.89 -8.33 -23.32
C ILE A 12 -10.26 -7.22 -22.47
N THR A 13 -9.51 -6.31 -23.11
CA THR A 13 -8.79 -5.24 -22.40
C THR A 13 -9.56 -3.92 -22.31
N ALA A 14 -10.62 -3.73 -23.08
CA ALA A 14 -11.47 -2.54 -23.06
C ALA A 14 -12.05 -2.18 -21.67
N PRO A 15 -12.45 -3.15 -20.81
CA PRO A 15 -12.90 -2.85 -19.46
C PRO A 15 -11.80 -2.33 -18.53
N MET A 16 -10.53 -2.46 -18.92
CA MET A 16 -9.40 -2.08 -18.08
C MET A 16 -9.07 -0.60 -18.25
N VAL A 17 -8.86 0.09 -17.12
CA VAL A 17 -8.29 1.44 -17.12
C VAL A 17 -6.92 1.42 -17.83
N PRO A 18 -6.58 2.40 -18.70
CA PRO A 18 -5.34 2.39 -19.48
C PRO A 18 -4.07 2.22 -18.65
N LYS A 19 -4.05 2.80 -17.44
CA LYS A 19 -2.95 2.66 -16.47
C LYS A 19 -2.77 1.22 -15.98
N THR A 20 -3.87 0.49 -15.80
CA THR A 20 -3.86 -0.92 -15.39
C THR A 20 -3.39 -1.80 -16.54
N LYS A 21 -3.89 -1.56 -17.76
CA LYS A 21 -3.46 -2.27 -18.98
C LYS A 21 -1.94 -2.20 -19.17
N ARG A 22 -1.38 -0.99 -19.23
CA ARG A 22 0.08 -0.78 -19.38
C ARG A 22 0.90 -1.48 -18.30
N MET A 23 0.38 -1.48 -17.08
CA MET A 23 1.09 -2.15 -16.00
C MET A 23 1.00 -3.67 -16.11
N TYR A 24 -0.15 -4.24 -16.45
CA TYR A 24 -0.25 -5.68 -16.65
C TYR A 24 0.66 -6.13 -17.78
N GLU A 25 0.67 -5.40 -18.90
CA GLU A 25 1.59 -5.65 -20.02
C GLU A 25 3.05 -5.59 -19.59
N SER A 26 3.45 -4.53 -18.87
CA SER A 26 4.83 -4.39 -18.38
C SER A 26 5.22 -5.50 -17.38
N ALA A 27 4.33 -5.83 -16.44
CA ALA A 27 4.54 -6.91 -15.49
C ALA A 27 4.66 -8.26 -16.18
N TRP A 28 3.81 -8.50 -17.19
CA TRP A 28 3.85 -9.71 -18.00
C TRP A 28 5.14 -9.81 -18.79
N GLN A 29 5.61 -8.75 -19.44
CA GLN A 29 6.89 -8.75 -20.16
C GLN A 29 8.07 -9.12 -19.24
N ILE A 30 8.10 -8.56 -18.02
CA ILE A 30 9.12 -8.88 -17.03
C ILE A 30 9.04 -10.36 -16.63
N TYR A 31 7.82 -10.87 -16.40
CA TYR A 31 7.61 -12.26 -16.04
C TYR A 31 7.97 -13.21 -17.18
N ASP A 32 7.54 -12.91 -18.41
CA ASP A 32 7.78 -13.69 -19.63
C ASP A 32 9.28 -13.84 -19.89
N ALA A 33 10.05 -12.76 -19.67
CA ALA A 33 11.50 -12.73 -19.82
C ALA A 33 12.26 -13.54 -18.76
N SER A 34 11.63 -13.90 -17.63
CA SER A 34 12.25 -14.76 -16.61
C SER A 34 12.26 -16.24 -16.99
N PHE A 35 11.60 -16.65 -18.08
CA PHE A 35 11.51 -18.05 -18.52
C PHE A 35 12.16 -18.22 -19.88
N ASP A 36 12.75 -19.40 -20.10
CA ASP A 36 13.17 -19.79 -21.44
C ASP A 36 11.92 -20.05 -22.30
N SER A 37 11.95 -19.51 -23.51
CA SER A 37 10.89 -19.54 -24.52
C SER A 37 10.37 -20.94 -24.88
N ARG A 38 11.09 -22.01 -24.49
CA ARG A 38 10.79 -23.39 -24.86
C ARG A 38 9.84 -24.11 -23.91
N VAL A 39 9.49 -23.53 -22.75
CA VAL A 39 8.72 -24.24 -21.71
C VAL A 39 7.52 -23.41 -21.21
N GLU A 40 6.47 -23.30 -22.03
CA GLU A 40 5.22 -22.63 -21.63
C GLU A 40 4.56 -23.29 -20.39
N ALA A 41 4.68 -24.61 -20.26
CA ALA A 41 4.09 -25.34 -19.14
C ALA A 41 4.65 -24.90 -17.77
N GLU A 42 5.93 -24.50 -17.72
CA GLU A 42 6.56 -24.00 -16.50
C GLU A 42 6.06 -22.60 -16.11
N ARG A 43 5.62 -21.80 -17.08
CA ARG A 43 5.23 -20.40 -16.87
C ARG A 43 4.01 -20.25 -15.97
N PHE A 44 3.11 -21.21 -15.97
CA PHE A 44 1.95 -21.23 -15.07
C PHE A 44 2.03 -22.31 -14.01
N HIS A 45 3.14 -23.03 -13.93
CA HIS A 45 3.38 -23.95 -12.84
C HIS A 45 3.73 -23.16 -11.56
N PRO A 46 3.24 -23.57 -10.38
CA PRO A 46 3.56 -22.90 -9.12
C PRO A 46 5.06 -22.73 -8.87
N GLU A 47 5.87 -23.72 -9.27
CA GLU A 47 7.33 -23.65 -9.16
C GLU A 47 7.95 -22.54 -10.01
N GLY A 48 7.42 -22.29 -11.21
CA GLY A 48 7.87 -21.19 -12.06
C GLY A 48 7.61 -19.84 -11.40
N VAL A 49 6.42 -19.67 -10.84
CA VAL A 49 6.08 -18.46 -10.08
C VAL A 49 6.98 -18.31 -8.85
N LEU A 50 7.29 -19.39 -8.12
CA LEU A 50 8.20 -19.34 -6.99
C LEU A 50 9.63 -18.91 -7.39
N LYS A 51 10.17 -19.46 -8.49
CA LYS A 51 11.47 -19.05 -9.03
C LYS A 51 11.46 -17.55 -9.37
N PHE A 52 10.40 -17.08 -10.01
CA PHE A 52 10.23 -15.65 -10.29
C PHE A 52 10.20 -14.81 -9.01
N LEU A 53 9.45 -15.22 -7.99
CA LEU A 53 9.39 -14.50 -6.71
C LEU A 53 10.77 -14.40 -6.05
N LEU A 54 11.57 -15.46 -6.11
CA LEU A 54 12.95 -15.45 -5.61
C LEU A 54 13.82 -14.47 -6.37
N GLN A 55 13.77 -14.48 -7.70
CA GLN A 55 14.50 -13.52 -8.54
C GLN A 55 14.11 -12.06 -8.23
N GLN A 56 12.82 -11.78 -8.05
CA GLN A 56 12.37 -10.43 -7.67
C GLN A 56 12.87 -10.02 -6.29
N ARG A 57 12.92 -10.96 -5.34
CA ARG A 57 13.43 -10.71 -3.98
C ARG A 57 14.93 -10.43 -3.98
N GLU A 58 15.71 -11.24 -4.69
CA GLU A 58 17.15 -11.04 -4.87
C GLU A 58 17.47 -9.74 -5.60
N GLY A 59 16.63 -9.36 -6.57
CA GLY A 59 16.69 -8.07 -7.26
C GLY A 59 16.21 -6.87 -6.42
N GLY A 60 15.95 -7.05 -5.11
CA GLY A 60 15.58 -5.99 -4.18
C GLY A 60 14.23 -5.34 -4.47
N LYS A 61 13.32 -6.01 -5.17
CA LYS A 61 12.00 -5.46 -5.49
C LYS A 61 11.11 -5.43 -4.24
N SER A 62 10.19 -4.46 -4.19
CA SER A 62 9.26 -4.36 -3.07
C SER A 62 8.14 -5.40 -3.17
N LEU A 63 7.67 -5.88 -2.03
CA LEU A 63 6.54 -6.82 -1.98
C LEU A 63 5.28 -6.24 -2.65
N HIS A 64 5.06 -4.93 -2.55
CA HIS A 64 3.95 -4.26 -3.22
C HIS A 64 4.03 -4.37 -4.75
N LEU A 65 5.22 -4.14 -5.32
CA LEU A 65 5.44 -4.29 -6.76
C LEU A 65 5.20 -5.75 -7.19
N VAL A 66 5.69 -6.71 -6.42
CA VAL A 66 5.54 -8.13 -6.73
C VAL A 66 4.08 -8.61 -6.65
N ARG A 67 3.32 -8.17 -5.64
CA ARG A 67 1.86 -8.42 -5.57
C ARG A 67 1.13 -7.88 -6.79
N ARG A 68 1.56 -6.72 -7.28
CA ARG A 68 1.02 -6.11 -8.50
C ARG A 68 1.37 -6.93 -9.75
N GLN A 69 2.61 -7.45 -9.84
CA GLN A 69 3.00 -8.37 -10.91
C GLN A 69 2.22 -9.69 -10.86
N LEU A 70 2.01 -10.27 -9.67
CA LEU A 70 1.20 -11.48 -9.50
C LEU A 70 -0.25 -11.30 -9.95
N SER A 71 -0.83 -10.11 -9.74
CA SER A 71 -2.18 -9.80 -10.22
C SER A 71 -2.25 -9.80 -11.75
N ALA A 72 -1.20 -9.33 -12.42
CA ALA A 72 -1.08 -9.43 -13.87
C ALA A 72 -0.93 -10.88 -14.33
N ILE A 73 -0.09 -11.68 -13.65
CA ILE A 73 0.09 -13.11 -13.95
C ILE A 73 -1.24 -13.87 -13.82
N ALA A 74 -1.99 -13.63 -12.74
CA ALA A 74 -3.31 -14.22 -12.52
C ALA A 74 -4.30 -13.86 -13.64
N PHE A 75 -4.29 -12.60 -14.08
CA PHE A 75 -5.10 -12.14 -15.20
C PHE A 75 -4.74 -12.88 -16.49
N PHE A 76 -3.47 -12.94 -16.87
CA PHE A 76 -3.03 -13.63 -18.08
C PHE A 76 -3.21 -15.16 -18.01
N ALA A 77 -3.08 -15.77 -16.82
CA ALA A 77 -3.43 -17.17 -16.60
C ALA A 77 -4.91 -17.41 -16.90
N GLY A 78 -5.80 -16.56 -16.38
CA GLY A 78 -7.23 -16.60 -16.66
C GLY A 78 -7.56 -16.43 -18.15
N LEU A 79 -6.86 -15.51 -18.83
CA LEU A 79 -7.03 -15.35 -20.29
C LEU A 79 -6.64 -16.60 -21.05
N LYS A 80 -5.60 -17.31 -20.65
CA LYS A 80 -5.18 -18.58 -21.26
C LYS A 80 -6.03 -19.78 -20.82
N GLY A 81 -7.04 -19.59 -19.96
CA GLY A 81 -7.84 -20.69 -19.42
C GLY A 81 -7.06 -21.60 -18.46
N VAL A 82 -5.92 -21.14 -17.94
CA VAL A 82 -5.08 -21.89 -17.00
C VAL A 82 -5.48 -21.54 -15.56
N LEU A 83 -5.31 -22.49 -14.65
CA LEU A 83 -5.52 -22.25 -13.23
C LEU A 83 -4.57 -21.14 -12.74
N ASP A 84 -5.10 -20.21 -11.95
CA ASP A 84 -4.33 -19.09 -11.40
C ASP A 84 -3.22 -19.59 -10.44
N PRO A 85 -1.94 -19.46 -10.83
CA PRO A 85 -0.85 -19.98 -10.01
C PRO A 85 -0.60 -19.13 -8.76
N SER A 86 -1.09 -17.89 -8.71
CA SER A 86 -1.01 -17.05 -7.51
C SER A 86 -1.88 -17.56 -6.36
N LYS A 87 -2.88 -18.40 -6.66
CA LYS A 87 -3.74 -19.04 -5.66
C LYS A 87 -3.14 -20.30 -5.07
N ASP A 88 -2.05 -20.81 -5.64
CA ASP A 88 -1.35 -21.96 -5.11
C ASP A 88 -0.88 -21.74 -3.66
N LEU A 89 -0.94 -22.81 -2.86
CA LEU A 89 -0.59 -22.75 -1.44
C LEU A 89 0.86 -22.31 -1.23
N MET A 90 1.80 -22.80 -2.04
CA MET A 90 3.22 -22.50 -1.89
C MET A 90 3.52 -21.05 -2.26
N VAL A 91 2.91 -20.54 -3.34
CA VAL A 91 3.04 -19.14 -3.74
C VAL A 91 2.51 -18.21 -2.63
N ARG A 92 1.35 -18.53 -2.06
CA ARG A 92 0.79 -17.78 -0.93
C ARG A 92 1.69 -17.80 0.30
N ARG A 93 2.21 -18.98 0.67
CA ARG A 93 3.13 -19.13 1.81
C ARG A 93 4.43 -18.35 1.59
N ALA A 94 4.97 -18.32 0.38
CA ALA A 94 6.16 -17.54 0.03
C ALA A 94 5.93 -16.03 0.22
N ILE A 95 4.80 -15.51 -0.25
CA ILE A 95 4.42 -14.10 -0.06
C ILE A 95 4.27 -13.75 1.42
N MET A 96 3.60 -14.60 2.21
CA MET A 96 3.46 -14.40 3.66
C MET A 96 4.82 -14.43 4.36
N GLY A 97 5.71 -15.35 3.95
CA GLY A 97 7.09 -15.41 4.46
C GLY A 97 7.87 -14.13 4.16
N TRP A 98 7.77 -13.64 2.91
CA TRP A 98 8.42 -12.40 2.51
C TRP A 98 7.87 -11.19 3.28
N GLU A 99 6.56 -11.11 3.48
CA GLU A 99 5.95 -10.04 4.30
C GLU A 99 6.48 -10.03 5.74
N ARG A 100 6.62 -11.20 6.36
CA ARG A 100 7.16 -11.31 7.73
C ARG A 100 8.64 -10.96 7.82
N MET A 101 9.42 -11.29 6.80
CA MET A 101 10.85 -10.99 6.74
C MET A 101 11.12 -9.52 6.40
N THR A 102 10.19 -8.87 5.70
CA THR A 102 10.27 -7.44 5.40
C THR A 102 9.71 -6.70 6.60
N SER A 103 10.55 -6.42 7.60
CA SER A 103 10.16 -5.65 8.78
C SER A 103 9.29 -4.46 8.37
N PRO A 104 8.19 -4.16 9.10
CA PRO A 104 7.37 -2.99 8.81
C PRO A 104 8.30 -1.77 8.77
N LYS A 105 8.38 -1.11 7.62
CA LYS A 105 9.04 0.19 7.54
C LYS A 105 8.28 1.08 8.53
N GLU A 106 8.97 1.61 9.53
CA GLU A 106 8.34 2.53 10.48
C GLU A 106 7.54 3.55 9.70
N ASP A 107 6.25 3.65 9.98
CA ASP A 107 5.36 4.53 9.25
C ASP A 107 5.82 5.97 9.51
N ALA A 108 6.45 6.59 8.50
CA ALA A 108 6.87 7.99 8.56
C ALA A 108 5.66 8.94 8.68
N ARG A 109 4.43 8.44 8.48
CA ARG A 109 3.18 9.17 8.74
C ARG A 109 2.70 9.06 10.18
N ARG A 110 3.47 8.41 11.07
CA ARG A 110 3.19 8.44 12.51
C ARG A 110 3.14 9.90 12.92
N LEU A 111 1.93 10.33 13.27
CA LEU A 111 1.61 11.67 13.75
C LEU A 111 2.68 12.12 14.73
N ILE A 112 3.04 13.41 14.64
CA ILE A 112 3.79 14.14 15.67
C ILE A 112 3.28 13.63 17.02
N ALA A 113 4.12 12.86 17.73
CA ALA A 113 3.71 12.27 19.00
C ALA A 113 3.18 13.39 19.90
N ALA A 114 2.20 13.12 20.76
CA ALA A 114 1.62 14.14 21.64
C ALA A 114 2.69 14.99 22.38
N ALA A 115 3.82 14.37 22.70
CA ALA A 115 5.01 15.04 23.23
C ALA A 115 5.58 16.16 22.31
N ARG A 116 5.70 15.90 21.00
CA ARG A 116 6.13 16.90 20.03
C ARG A 116 5.07 17.97 19.76
N LEU A 117 3.78 17.62 19.87
CA LEU A 117 2.69 18.61 19.81
C LEU A 117 2.78 19.58 21.00
N ALA A 118 3.03 19.07 22.21
CA ALA A 118 3.24 19.90 23.40
C ALA A 118 4.45 20.83 23.25
N GLN A 119 5.55 20.34 22.64
CA GLN A 119 6.72 21.16 22.32
C GLN A 119 6.41 22.26 21.28
N LEU A 120 5.59 21.97 20.28
CA LEU A 120 5.14 22.99 19.32
C LEU A 120 4.33 24.09 20.02
N VAL A 121 3.40 23.72 20.90
CA VAL A 121 2.57 24.68 21.66
C VAL A 121 3.43 25.54 22.58
N THR A 122 4.48 25.00 23.20
CA THR A 122 5.37 25.80 24.07
C THR A 122 6.26 26.77 23.28
N ILE A 123 6.63 26.42 22.04
CA ILE A 123 7.39 27.30 21.14
C ILE A 123 6.48 28.39 20.54
N LEU A 124 5.22 28.08 20.26
CA LEU A 124 4.23 29.02 19.73
C LEU A 124 4.07 30.28 20.61
N VAL A 125 4.16 30.14 21.94
CA VAL A 125 4.13 31.27 22.89
C VAL A 125 5.24 32.30 22.61
N ARG A 126 6.39 31.86 22.07
CA ARG A 126 7.55 32.73 21.80
C ARG A 126 7.51 33.39 20.43
N VAL A 127 6.65 32.92 19.53
CA VAL A 127 6.59 33.36 18.13
C VAL A 127 5.35 34.22 17.88
N CYS A 128 4.23 33.89 18.54
CA CYS A 128 3.01 34.68 18.45
C CYS A 128 3.19 36.03 19.14
N SER A 129 2.87 37.11 18.45
CA SER A 129 3.00 38.48 18.98
C SER A 129 1.74 38.90 19.74
N SER A 130 0.63 38.20 19.54
CA SER A 130 -0.64 38.45 20.21
C SER A 130 -1.24 37.21 20.87
N PRO A 131 -1.99 37.37 21.98
CA PRO A 131 -2.70 36.25 22.63
C PRO A 131 -3.81 35.64 21.75
N TYR A 132 -4.32 36.43 20.79
CA TYR A 132 -5.30 35.98 19.82
C TYR A 132 -4.70 34.98 18.82
N GLU A 133 -3.55 35.30 18.23
CA GLU A 133 -2.82 34.39 17.34
C GLU A 133 -2.46 33.08 18.04
N PHE A 134 -1.98 33.16 19.28
CA PHE A 134 -1.66 31.97 20.07
C PHE A 134 -2.85 31.03 20.23
N SER A 135 -4.01 31.59 20.60
CA SER A 135 -5.24 30.82 20.80
C SER A 135 -5.74 30.20 19.48
N LEU A 136 -5.67 30.94 18.39
CA LEU A 136 -6.07 30.48 17.06
C LEU A 136 -5.16 29.34 16.56
N PHE A 137 -3.83 29.49 16.70
CA PHE A 137 -2.89 28.45 16.29
C PHE A 137 -3.03 27.19 17.16
N ARG A 138 -3.17 27.35 18.48
CA ARG A 138 -3.39 26.23 19.39
C ARG A 138 -4.67 25.47 19.05
N PHE A 139 -5.76 26.18 18.75
CA PHE A 139 -7.04 25.58 18.37
C PHE A 139 -6.95 24.84 17.03
N THR A 140 -6.43 25.48 16.00
CA THR A 140 -6.31 24.89 14.65
C THR A 140 -5.39 23.67 14.63
N TYR A 141 -4.27 23.69 15.36
CA TYR A 141 -3.36 22.54 15.44
C TYR A 141 -3.98 21.36 16.21
N SER A 142 -4.70 21.64 17.30
CA SER A 142 -5.42 20.62 18.08
C SER A 142 -6.55 19.99 17.26
N LEU A 143 -7.30 20.81 16.52
CA LEU A 143 -8.36 20.35 15.62
C LEU A 143 -7.80 19.48 14.49
N ALA A 144 -6.71 19.90 13.85
CA ALA A 144 -6.04 19.13 12.81
C ALA A 144 -5.53 17.77 13.33
N PHE A 145 -5.00 17.74 14.56
CA PHE A 145 -4.60 16.49 15.22
C PHE A 145 -5.79 15.57 15.49
N LEU A 146 -6.92 16.09 15.97
CA LEU A 146 -8.13 15.31 16.26
C LEU A 146 -8.79 14.75 14.99
N VAL A 147 -8.83 15.55 13.91
CA VAL A 147 -9.37 15.12 12.61
C VAL A 147 -8.49 14.02 11.99
N HIS A 148 -7.17 14.20 12.02
CA HIS A 148 -6.24 13.23 11.43
C HIS A 148 -6.09 11.94 12.28
N SER A 149 -6.19 12.04 13.60
CA SER A 149 -6.15 10.85 14.49
C SER A 149 -7.43 10.01 14.45
N GLY A 150 -8.44 10.41 13.68
CA GLY A 150 -9.68 9.65 13.50
C GLY A 150 -10.61 9.62 14.72
N TRP A 151 -10.30 10.40 15.76
CA TRP A 151 -11.08 10.46 17.00
C TRP A 151 -12.51 10.98 16.82
N LEU A 152 -12.77 11.74 15.75
CA LEU A 152 -14.10 12.20 15.38
C LEU A 152 -14.95 11.14 14.65
N ALA A 153 -14.36 10.05 14.15
CA ALA A 153 -15.07 9.04 13.35
C ALA A 153 -15.71 7.92 14.18
N TRP A 154 -15.34 7.79 15.46
CA TRP A 154 -15.92 6.83 16.39
C TRP A 154 -16.51 7.62 17.55
N GLY A 155 -17.84 7.72 17.62
CA GLY A 155 -18.61 8.53 18.56
C GLY A 155 -18.46 8.14 20.04
N GLN A 156 -17.24 8.20 20.57
CA GLN A 156 -16.88 7.98 21.98
C GLN A 156 -15.85 9.00 22.50
N GLY A 157 -15.57 10.07 21.76
CA GLY A 157 -14.56 11.07 22.16
C GLY A 157 -15.05 12.21 23.06
N LEU A 158 -16.37 12.46 23.16
CA LEU A 158 -16.90 13.62 23.88
C LEU A 158 -16.99 13.42 25.40
N SER A 159 -17.16 12.19 25.88
CA SER A 159 -17.21 11.87 27.31
C SER A 159 -15.82 11.87 27.98
N CYS A 160 -14.75 11.52 27.24
CA CYS A 160 -13.37 11.65 27.73
C CYS A 160 -12.86 13.10 27.76
N LEU A 161 -13.46 13.98 26.95
CA LEU A 161 -13.17 15.42 26.95
C LEU A 161 -13.61 16.14 28.23
N MET A 162 -14.50 15.54 29.03
CA MET A 162 -14.94 16.11 30.32
C MET A 162 -14.40 15.39 31.57
N SER A 163 -13.86 14.17 31.44
CA SER A 163 -13.47 13.37 32.62
C SER A 163 -11.96 13.27 32.90
N SER A 164 -11.10 13.80 32.04
CA SER A 164 -9.64 13.73 32.26
C SER A 164 -9.02 15.09 32.06
N SER A 165 -8.99 15.89 33.13
CA SER A 165 -7.98 16.88 33.59
C SER A 165 -7.11 17.67 32.59
N LEU A 166 -7.41 17.70 31.30
CA LEU A 166 -6.64 18.39 30.26
C LEU A 166 -7.13 19.83 30.03
N ILE A 167 -8.27 20.21 30.63
CA ILE A 167 -8.80 21.58 30.58
C ILE A 167 -8.24 22.44 31.73
N VAL A 168 -7.61 21.87 32.76
CA VAL A 168 -7.05 22.65 33.89
C VAL A 168 -5.77 23.42 33.51
N LEU A 169 -5.29 23.30 32.27
CA LEU A 169 -4.26 24.17 31.68
C LEU A 169 -4.84 25.13 30.61
N CYS A 170 -6.11 25.51 30.79
CA CYS A 170 -6.81 26.56 30.08
C CYS A 170 -7.44 27.57 31.07
N VAL A 171 -6.60 28.22 31.88
CA VAL A 171 -6.75 29.63 32.31
C VAL A 171 -5.35 30.24 32.33
#